data_AF-W8CBQ2-F1
#
_entry.id   AF-W8CBQ2-F1
#
_cell.length_a   1.000
_cell.length_b   1.000
_cell.length_c   1.000
_cell.angle_alpha   90.00
_cell.angle_beta   90.00
_cell.angle_gamma   90.00
#
_symmetry.space_group_name_H-M   'P 1'
#
loop_
_entity.id
_entity.type
_entity.pdbx_description
1 polymer ?
#
loop_
_entity_poly.entity_id
_entity_poly.type
_entity_poly.pdbx_seq_one_letter_code
_entity_poly.pdbx_strand_id
1 'polypeptide(L)'
;YASSTKHIISALLALQLIATVVAQAPLVVNSNNNIGVWNVSTKTDDYILENRRQYNATLQAYLDEINGIKKTLEDELEVLEKQEVLLLQTIQETNERVDPLEVLSLPTKYCVQQYRNELPYVNIIKANIESCITSARGYANSIVSTPTNYYNTLNNYYNADLKNGLNACLKAHQNPSLNYTLCVTTVISKANTYTINSRKNFAASIESSHCSLSSRIDVAVSCTYIQYNSVLTSLGATNRLIDDCINGFLENKPSCVDNSTVINYGCPHVVYMEVKDGDGNNKTSGSNPLEGVSKNQTCLEIKFV
;
A
#
# COMPACT_ATOMS: atom_id res chain seq x y z
N TYR A 1 -5.33 -17.83 10.10
CA TYR A 1 -3.87 -17.84 10.04
C TYR A 1 -3.34 -16.40 10.01
N ALA A 2 -3.30 -15.71 11.15
CA ALA A 2 -2.69 -14.37 11.27
C ALA A 2 -2.60 -14.00 12.77
N SER A 3 -1.75 -14.70 13.52
CA SER A 3 -1.50 -14.37 14.93
C SER A 3 -0.12 -14.85 15.38
N SER A 4 0.92 -14.55 14.60
CA SER A 4 2.29 -14.88 15.01
C SER A 4 3.34 -13.81 14.72
N THR A 5 2.98 -12.68 14.10
CA THR A 5 3.92 -11.60 13.76
C THR A 5 4.00 -10.48 14.80
N LYS A 6 3.10 -10.45 15.80
CA LYS A 6 3.09 -9.40 16.84
C LYS A 6 4.04 -9.64 18.02
N HIS A 7 4.66 -10.82 18.14
CA HIS A 7 5.59 -11.13 19.24
C HIS A 7 7.07 -11.10 18.87
N ILE A 8 7.42 -10.94 17.60
CA ILE A 8 8.83 -10.92 17.16
C ILE A 8 9.42 -9.50 17.22
N ILE A 9 8.60 -8.45 17.09
CA ILE A 9 9.09 -7.05 17.11
C ILE A 9 9.29 -6.54 18.55
N SER A 10 8.58 -7.09 19.54
CA SER A 10 8.81 -6.74 20.96
C SER A 10 10.04 -7.40 21.58
N ALA A 11 10.58 -8.47 20.98
CA ALA A 11 11.80 -9.13 21.45
C ALA A 11 13.09 -8.49 20.92
N LEU A 12 13.02 -7.73 19.82
CA LEU A 12 14.15 -7.00 19.25
C LEU A 12 14.41 -5.63 19.92
N LEU A 13 13.48 -5.15 20.75
CA LEU A 13 13.53 -3.85 21.42
C LEU A 13 14.10 -3.88 22.85
N ALA A 14 14.51 -5.05 23.37
CA ALA A 14 15.05 -5.20 24.73
C ALA A 14 16.55 -5.59 24.80
N LEU A 15 17.27 -5.66 23.68
CA LEU A 15 18.66 -6.17 23.63
C LEU A 15 19.66 -5.19 23.00
N GLN A 16 19.62 -3.92 23.44
CA GLN A 16 20.74 -2.99 23.27
C GLN A 16 21.35 -2.56 24.62
N LEU A 17 21.33 -3.48 25.60
CA LEU A 17 22.19 -3.41 26.77
C LEU A 17 23.50 -4.17 26.46
N ILE A 18 24.58 -3.39 26.29
CA ILE A 18 25.98 -3.79 26.39
C ILE A 18 26.39 -4.96 25.48
N ALA A 19 26.65 -4.67 24.21
CA ALA A 19 27.62 -5.44 23.43
C ALA A 19 28.95 -4.68 23.48
N THR A 20 29.78 -5.00 24.47
CA THR A 20 31.23 -4.83 24.35
C THR A 20 31.68 -5.65 23.15
N VAL A 21 31.75 -5.03 21.98
CA VAL A 21 32.58 -5.57 20.90
C VAL A 21 34.01 -5.40 21.37
N VAL A 22 34.55 -6.48 21.93
CA VAL A 22 35.98 -6.73 21.97
C VAL A 22 36.41 -6.77 20.50
N ALA A 23 36.80 -5.61 19.97
CA ALA A 23 37.67 -5.58 18.82
C ALA A 23 38.96 -6.23 19.31
N GLN A 24 39.21 -7.44 18.83
CA GLN A 24 40.51 -8.09 18.95
C GLN A 24 41.52 -7.19 18.27
N ALA A 25 42.16 -6.31 19.04
CA ALA A 25 43.50 -5.88 18.69
C ALA A 25 44.35 -7.15 18.68
N PRO A 26 45.13 -7.43 17.63
CA PRO A 26 46.09 -8.53 17.70
C PRO A 26 47.02 -8.25 18.88
N LEU A 27 46.96 -9.13 19.89
CA LEU A 27 47.96 -9.22 20.94
C LEU A 27 49.28 -9.62 20.28
N VAL A 28 50.10 -8.63 19.96
CA VAL A 28 51.54 -8.85 19.79
C VAL A 28 52.15 -8.74 21.18
N VAL A 29 52.16 -9.85 21.91
CA VAL A 29 53.07 -10.03 23.04
C VAL A 29 54.36 -10.59 22.46
N ASN A 30 55.38 -9.75 22.34
CA ASN A 30 56.76 -10.23 22.35
C ASN A 30 57.62 -9.31 23.22
N SER A 31 57.80 -9.76 24.47
CA SER A 31 59.04 -9.80 25.24
C SER A 31 60.16 -8.86 24.77
N ASN A 32 60.21 -7.65 25.35
CA ASN A 32 61.41 -7.01 25.91
C ASN A 32 61.07 -5.56 26.30
N ASN A 33 61.51 -5.15 27.49
CA ASN A 33 61.27 -3.85 28.12
C ASN A 33 61.63 -2.63 27.25
N ASN A 34 60.72 -2.21 26.39
CA ASN A 34 60.65 -0.85 25.90
C ASN A 34 59.18 -0.47 25.75
N ILE A 35 58.76 0.55 26.50
CA ILE A 35 57.46 1.21 26.32
C ILE A 35 57.54 1.88 24.95
N GLY A 36 57.19 1.11 23.92
CA GLY A 36 57.08 1.57 22.55
C GLY A 36 56.01 2.66 22.52
N VAL A 37 56.45 3.88 22.22
CA VAL A 37 55.57 5.00 21.90
C VAL A 37 54.73 4.56 20.70
N TRP A 38 53.52 4.11 21.00
CA TRP A 38 52.48 3.97 19.99
C TRP A 38 52.20 5.37 19.46
N ASN A 39 52.65 5.63 18.23
CA ASN A 39 52.27 6.81 17.48
C ASN A 39 50.79 6.62 17.07
N VAL A 40 49.90 6.81 18.04
CA VAL A 40 48.46 6.59 17.98
C VAL A 40 47.83 7.98 18.00
N SER A 41 47.09 8.30 16.93
CA SER A 41 45.97 9.26 16.98
C SER A 41 45.31 9.14 18.35
N THR A 42 45.16 10.23 19.10
CA THR A 42 44.89 10.13 20.55
C THR A 42 43.62 9.29 20.78
N LYS A 43 43.52 8.49 21.86
CA LYS A 43 42.31 7.67 22.16
C LYS A 43 40.98 8.47 22.04
N THR A 44 41.07 9.78 22.24
CA THR A 44 39.99 10.76 22.09
C THR A 44 39.59 11.00 20.64
N ASP A 45 40.54 11.05 19.70
CA ASP A 45 40.28 11.18 18.26
C ASP A 45 39.58 9.92 17.70
N ASP A 46 40.02 8.73 18.12
CA ASP A 46 39.36 7.46 17.79
C ASP A 46 37.93 7.41 18.35
N TYR A 47 37.73 7.91 19.58
CA TYR A 47 36.41 8.06 20.18
C TYR A 47 35.49 9.00 19.39
N ILE A 48 36.02 10.15 18.89
CA ILE A 48 35.27 11.06 18.01
C ILE A 48 34.88 10.34 16.72
N LEU A 49 35.81 9.62 16.11
CA LEU A 49 35.58 8.91 14.84
C LEU A 49 34.47 7.86 14.98
N GLU A 50 34.50 7.06 16.05
CA GLU A 50 33.49 6.03 16.27
C GLU A 50 32.10 6.63 16.51
N ASN A 51 31.99 7.72 17.27
CA ASN A 51 30.70 8.40 17.45
C ASN A 51 30.18 8.98 16.13
N ARG A 52 31.04 9.56 15.29
CA ARG A 52 30.65 10.02 13.94
C ARG A 52 30.11 8.87 13.08
N ARG A 53 30.73 7.69 13.14
CA ARG A 53 30.24 6.51 12.44
C ARG A 53 28.83 6.14 12.89
N GLN A 54 28.57 6.16 14.20
CA GLN A 54 27.25 5.86 14.76
C GLN A 54 26.19 6.91 14.38
N TYR A 55 26.56 8.19 14.34
CA TYR A 55 25.68 9.27 13.89
C TYR A 55 25.31 9.14 12.42
N ASN A 56 26.29 8.84 11.56
CA ASN A 56 26.04 8.59 10.13
C ASN A 56 25.13 7.38 9.93
N ALA A 57 25.36 6.28 10.66
CA ALA A 57 24.49 5.11 10.62
C ALA A 57 23.06 5.43 11.07
N THR A 58 22.90 6.31 12.06
CA THR A 58 21.58 6.77 12.53
C THR A 58 20.85 7.57 11.46
N LEU A 59 21.53 8.50 10.80
CA LEU A 59 20.96 9.28 9.70
C LEU A 59 20.59 8.40 8.51
N GLN A 60 21.43 7.42 8.18
CA GLN A 60 21.13 6.47 7.10
C GLN A 60 19.88 5.66 7.41
N ALA A 61 19.75 5.14 8.63
CA ALA A 61 18.54 4.42 9.05
C ALA A 61 17.27 5.28 8.92
N TYR A 62 17.34 6.58 9.23
CA TYR A 62 16.20 7.48 9.01
C TYR A 62 15.83 7.61 7.54
N LEU A 63 16.81 7.76 6.66
CA LEU A 63 16.58 7.85 5.21
C LEU A 63 15.98 6.56 4.67
N ASP A 64 16.47 5.41 5.13
CA ASP A 64 15.99 4.10 4.70
C ASP A 64 14.50 3.91 5.07
N GLU A 65 14.10 4.28 6.29
CA GLU A 65 12.70 4.25 6.74
C GLU A 65 11.81 5.21 5.93
N ILE A 66 12.26 6.46 5.72
CA ILE A 66 11.53 7.45 4.90
C ILE A 66 11.32 6.94 3.47
N ASN A 67 12.38 6.39 2.86
CA ASN A 67 12.33 5.87 1.50
C ASN A 67 11.50 4.59 1.42
N GLY A 68 11.53 3.76 2.47
CA GLY A 68 10.69 2.58 2.61
C GLY A 68 9.20 2.92 2.49
N ILE A 69 8.73 3.94 3.21
CA ILE A 69 7.33 4.38 3.14
C ILE A 69 6.94 4.87 1.74
N LYS A 70 7.81 5.67 1.09
CA LYS A 70 7.55 6.13 -0.28
C LYS A 70 7.49 4.98 -1.27
N LYS A 71 8.38 3.99 -1.10
CA LYS A 71 8.41 2.81 -1.94
C LYS A 71 7.16 1.96 -1.74
N THR A 72 6.72 1.72 -0.50
CA THR A 72 5.49 0.97 -0.24
C THR A 72 4.27 1.65 -0.87
N LEU A 73 4.18 2.99 -0.84
CA LEU A 73 3.13 3.70 -1.57
C LEU A 73 3.15 3.35 -3.07
N GLU A 74 4.33 3.43 -3.69
CA GLU A 74 4.45 3.17 -5.14
C GLU A 74 4.15 1.71 -5.49
N ASP A 75 4.67 0.75 -4.70
CA ASP A 75 4.44 -0.68 -4.90
C ASP A 75 2.95 -1.04 -4.81
N GLU A 76 2.21 -0.47 -3.83
CA GLU A 76 0.77 -0.68 -3.69
C GLU A 76 -0.04 -0.01 -4.82
N LEU A 77 0.39 1.17 -5.29
CA LEU A 77 -0.24 1.83 -6.43
C LEU A 77 0.00 1.07 -7.75
N GLU A 78 1.16 0.44 -7.94
CA GLU A 78 1.44 -0.41 -9.11
C GLU A 78 0.47 -1.60 -9.20
N VAL A 79 0.02 -2.14 -8.06
CA VAL A 79 -1.01 -3.19 -8.04
C VAL A 79 -2.32 -2.68 -8.64
N LEU A 80 -2.71 -1.44 -8.34
CA LEU A 80 -3.90 -0.81 -8.91
C LEU A 80 -3.75 -0.54 -10.41
N GLU A 81 -2.56 -0.15 -10.87
CA GLU A 81 -2.26 0.00 -12.30
C GLU A 81 -2.38 -1.35 -13.05
N LYS A 82 -1.91 -2.45 -12.46
CA LYS A 82 -2.09 -3.79 -13.05
C LYS A 82 -3.56 -4.19 -13.10
N GLN A 83 -4.31 -3.86 -12.05
CA GLN A 83 -5.75 -4.04 -12.04
C GLN A 83 -6.38 -3.23 -13.19
N GLU A 84 -6.06 -1.95 -13.36
CA GLU A 84 -6.57 -1.16 -14.48
C GLU A 84 -6.45 -1.90 -15.82
N VAL A 85 -5.25 -2.40 -16.15
CA VAL A 85 -4.98 -3.15 -17.40
C VAL A 85 -5.92 -4.34 -17.58
N LEU A 86 -6.12 -5.15 -16.54
CA LEU A 86 -7.01 -6.32 -16.59
C LEU A 86 -8.47 -5.91 -16.86
N LEU A 87 -8.93 -4.81 -16.25
CA LEU A 87 -10.28 -4.31 -16.47
C LEU A 87 -10.47 -3.81 -17.91
N LEU A 88 -9.51 -3.06 -18.43
CA LEU A 88 -9.57 -2.54 -19.81
C LEU A 88 -9.56 -3.69 -20.82
N GLN A 89 -8.77 -4.74 -20.58
CA GLN A 89 -8.78 -5.94 -21.40
C GLN A 89 -10.15 -6.65 -21.36
N THR A 90 -10.78 -6.76 -20.19
CA THR A 90 -12.12 -7.36 -20.05
C THR A 90 -13.17 -6.60 -20.87
N ILE A 91 -13.10 -5.26 -20.89
CA ILE A 91 -13.96 -4.42 -21.73
C ILE A 91 -13.69 -4.73 -23.21
N GLN A 92 -12.42 -4.82 -23.62
CA GLN A 92 -12.05 -5.13 -25.00
C GLN A 92 -12.56 -6.51 -25.43
N GLU A 93 -12.32 -7.56 -24.64
CA GLU A 93 -12.80 -8.91 -24.91
C GLU A 93 -14.32 -8.98 -25.03
N THR A 94 -15.04 -8.20 -24.22
CA THR A 94 -16.50 -8.09 -24.34
C THR A 94 -16.91 -7.44 -25.67
N ASN A 95 -16.24 -6.37 -26.09
CA ASN A 95 -16.50 -5.76 -27.39
C ASN A 95 -16.20 -6.73 -28.54
N GLU A 96 -15.07 -7.44 -28.49
CA GLU A 96 -14.69 -8.45 -29.50
C GLU A 96 -15.70 -9.61 -29.58
N ARG A 97 -16.38 -9.94 -28.47
CA ARG A 97 -17.48 -10.92 -28.44
C ARG A 97 -18.77 -10.36 -29.04
N VAL A 98 -19.10 -9.10 -28.78
CA VAL A 98 -20.36 -8.46 -29.15
C VAL A 98 -20.36 -7.99 -30.60
N ASP A 99 -19.24 -7.43 -31.09
CA ASP A 99 -19.15 -6.85 -32.44
C ASP A 99 -19.53 -7.84 -33.58
N PRO A 100 -19.11 -9.11 -33.58
CA PRO A 100 -19.51 -10.07 -34.61
C PRO A 100 -21.02 -10.35 -34.64
N LEU A 101 -21.73 -10.18 -33.52
CA LEU A 101 -23.18 -10.39 -33.47
C LEU A 101 -23.93 -9.32 -34.28
N GLU A 102 -23.34 -8.13 -34.50
CA GLU A 102 -23.94 -7.07 -35.32
C GLU A 102 -24.06 -7.43 -36.81
N VAL A 103 -23.24 -8.38 -37.29
CA VAL A 103 -23.22 -8.79 -38.71
C VAL A 103 -23.80 -10.17 -38.94
N LEU A 104 -24.10 -10.92 -37.87
CA LEU A 104 -24.57 -12.31 -37.96
C LEU A 104 -26.00 -12.42 -38.51
N SER A 105 -26.93 -11.58 -38.05
CA SER A 105 -28.34 -11.59 -38.46
C SER A 105 -29.06 -10.28 -38.10
N LEU A 106 -30.25 -10.04 -38.66
CA LEU A 106 -31.06 -8.86 -38.32
C LEU A 106 -31.48 -8.83 -36.82
N PRO A 107 -31.96 -9.94 -36.21
CA PRO A 107 -32.25 -9.97 -34.78
C PRO A 107 -31.05 -9.64 -33.90
N THR A 108 -29.91 -10.29 -34.14
CA THR A 108 -28.69 -10.06 -33.35
C THR A 108 -28.17 -8.63 -33.51
N LYS A 109 -28.22 -8.09 -34.73
CA LYS A 109 -27.91 -6.68 -35.00
C LYS A 109 -28.79 -5.73 -34.20
N TYR A 110 -30.11 -5.94 -34.21
CA TYR A 110 -31.05 -5.11 -33.46
C TYR A 110 -30.75 -5.13 -31.96
N CYS A 111 -30.58 -6.33 -31.39
CA CYS A 111 -30.31 -6.49 -29.96
C CYS A 111 -28.99 -5.83 -29.52
N VAL A 112 -27.91 -6.00 -30.29
CA VAL A 112 -26.63 -5.36 -29.96
C VAL A 112 -26.75 -3.84 -30.05
N GLN A 113 -27.33 -3.31 -31.14
CA GLN A 113 -27.46 -1.86 -31.32
C GLN A 113 -28.31 -1.20 -30.22
N GLN A 114 -29.30 -1.92 -29.70
CA GLN A 114 -30.16 -1.44 -28.62
C GLN A 114 -29.40 -1.22 -27.30
N TYR A 115 -28.45 -2.10 -26.98
CA TYR A 115 -27.74 -2.07 -25.68
C TYR A 115 -26.27 -1.64 -25.78
N ARG A 116 -25.77 -1.30 -26.98
CA ARG A 116 -24.35 -0.95 -27.18
C ARG A 116 -23.88 0.25 -26.34
N ASN A 117 -24.75 1.23 -26.13
CA ASN A 117 -24.43 2.41 -25.34
C ASN A 117 -24.30 2.13 -23.83
N GLU A 118 -24.74 0.95 -23.38
CA GLU A 118 -24.56 0.51 -22.00
C GLU A 118 -23.15 -0.06 -21.74
N LEU A 119 -22.39 -0.38 -22.80
CA LEU A 119 -20.99 -0.80 -22.66
C LEU A 119 -20.11 0.39 -22.25
N PRO A 120 -19.18 0.19 -21.29
CA PRO A 120 -18.35 1.26 -20.79
C PRO A 120 -17.24 1.62 -21.80
N TYR A 121 -16.92 2.91 -21.88
CA TYR A 121 -15.85 3.41 -22.74
C TYR A 121 -14.47 3.29 -22.07
N VAL A 122 -13.56 2.54 -22.72
CA VAL A 122 -12.20 2.24 -22.24
C VAL A 122 -11.44 3.50 -21.80
N ASN A 123 -11.48 4.56 -22.61
CA ASN A 123 -10.75 5.81 -22.34
C ASN A 123 -11.26 6.56 -21.09
N ILE A 124 -12.58 6.50 -20.82
CA ILE A 124 -13.16 7.15 -19.64
C ILE A 124 -12.78 6.39 -18.38
N ILE A 125 -12.91 5.06 -18.40
CA ILE A 125 -12.56 4.20 -17.26
C ILE A 125 -11.08 4.33 -16.92
N LYS A 126 -10.23 4.28 -17.95
CA LYS A 126 -8.79 4.53 -17.81
C LYS A 126 -8.50 5.85 -17.10
N ALA A 127 -9.02 6.96 -17.62
CA ALA A 127 -8.77 8.29 -17.05
C ALA A 127 -9.25 8.39 -15.59
N ASN A 128 -10.37 7.74 -15.24
CA ASN A 128 -10.88 7.73 -13.88
C ASN A 128 -9.97 6.97 -12.91
N ILE A 129 -9.48 5.80 -13.31
CA ILE A 129 -8.57 4.99 -12.48
C ILE A 129 -7.21 5.69 -12.34
N GLU A 130 -6.63 6.19 -13.45
CA GLU A 130 -5.38 6.96 -13.42
C GLU A 130 -5.47 8.20 -12.51
N SER A 131 -6.64 8.85 -12.45
CA SER A 131 -6.91 9.97 -11.54
C SER A 131 -6.89 9.53 -10.06
N CYS A 132 -7.52 8.39 -9.73
CA CYS A 132 -7.48 7.81 -8.38
C CYS A 132 -6.02 7.56 -7.92
N ILE A 133 -5.22 6.95 -8.79
CA ILE A 133 -3.82 6.58 -8.53
C ILE A 133 -2.94 7.83 -8.39
N THR A 134 -3.06 8.76 -9.33
CA THR A 134 -2.26 10.00 -9.35
C THR A 134 -2.55 10.87 -8.13
N SER A 135 -3.81 10.95 -7.70
CA SER A 135 -4.19 11.67 -6.49
C SER A 135 -3.48 11.12 -5.25
N ALA A 136 -3.46 9.78 -5.10
CA ALA A 136 -2.76 9.12 -4.00
C ALA A 136 -1.24 9.35 -4.05
N ARG A 137 -0.64 9.22 -5.24
CA ARG A 137 0.79 9.48 -5.48
C ARG A 137 1.18 10.91 -5.09
N GLY A 138 0.28 11.87 -5.30
CA GLY A 138 0.46 13.28 -4.90
C GLY A 138 0.72 13.48 -3.40
N TYR A 139 0.30 12.53 -2.54
CA TYR A 139 0.53 12.61 -1.10
C TYR A 139 1.90 12.09 -0.64
N ALA A 140 2.70 11.48 -1.51
CA ALA A 140 3.98 10.82 -1.15
C ALA A 140 4.88 11.69 -0.27
N ASN A 141 5.05 12.97 -0.62
CA ASN A 141 5.89 13.90 0.15
C ASN A 141 5.24 14.35 1.46
N SER A 142 3.92 14.50 1.48
CA SER A 142 3.21 14.90 2.70
C SER A 142 3.26 13.81 3.77
N ILE A 143 3.15 12.54 3.37
CA ILE A 143 3.18 11.37 4.25
C ILE A 143 4.48 11.34 5.05
N VAL A 144 5.62 11.67 4.43
CA VAL A 144 6.95 11.60 5.08
C VAL A 144 7.51 12.96 5.50
N SER A 145 6.71 14.03 5.44
CA SER A 145 7.19 15.39 5.70
C SER A 145 7.76 15.55 7.12
N THR A 146 7.04 15.06 8.13
CA THR A 146 7.46 15.10 9.54
C THR A 146 8.74 14.29 9.82
N PRO A 147 8.87 13.00 9.44
CA PRO A 147 10.12 12.27 9.64
C PRO A 147 11.30 12.91 8.88
N THR A 148 11.06 13.47 7.70
CA THR A 148 12.08 14.23 6.94
C THR A 148 12.58 15.45 7.73
N ASN A 149 11.70 16.15 8.44
CA ASN A 149 12.10 17.27 9.29
C ASN A 149 12.98 16.83 10.47
N TYR A 150 12.68 15.70 11.10
CA TYR A 150 13.52 15.14 12.17
C TYR A 150 14.89 14.71 11.65
N TYR A 151 14.96 14.11 10.46
CA TYR A 151 16.22 13.85 9.77
C TYR A 151 17.02 15.14 9.56
N ASN A 152 16.40 16.16 8.95
CA ASN A 152 17.08 17.42 8.65
C ASN A 152 17.60 18.10 9.91
N THR A 153 16.83 18.10 10.98
CA THR A 153 17.21 18.74 12.24
C THR A 153 18.37 17.99 12.90
N LEU A 154 18.34 16.65 12.92
CA LEU A 154 19.42 15.85 13.47
C LEU A 154 20.71 15.98 12.64
N ASN A 155 20.59 15.96 11.31
CA ASN A 155 21.72 16.15 10.40
C ASN A 155 22.36 17.54 10.58
N ASN A 156 21.53 18.58 10.72
CA ASN A 156 22.02 19.93 11.00
C ASN A 156 22.73 20.00 12.35
N TYR A 157 22.20 19.35 13.38
CA TYR A 157 22.83 19.31 14.71
C TYR A 157 24.23 18.67 14.65
N TYR A 158 24.40 17.55 13.93
CA TYR A 158 25.72 16.93 13.77
C TYR A 158 26.70 17.80 12.97
N ASN A 159 26.23 18.45 11.91
CA ASN A 159 27.09 19.24 11.02
C ASN A 159 27.41 20.65 11.54
N ALA A 160 26.57 21.19 12.42
CA ALA A 160 26.74 22.51 13.03
C ALA A 160 27.14 22.39 14.51
N ASP A 161 26.22 22.04 15.40
CA ASP A 161 26.42 22.09 16.85
C ASP A 161 27.55 21.17 17.33
N LEU A 162 27.53 19.90 16.94
CA LEU A 162 28.58 18.94 17.31
C LEU A 162 29.94 19.36 16.74
N LYS A 163 29.99 19.71 15.45
CA LYS A 163 31.22 20.17 14.80
C LYS A 163 31.80 21.40 15.49
N ASN A 164 30.97 22.39 15.80
CA ASN A 164 31.38 23.60 16.49
C ASN A 164 31.85 23.31 17.92
N GLY A 165 31.16 22.44 18.65
CA GLY A 165 31.56 22.01 19.99
C GLY A 165 32.92 21.31 20.02
N LEU A 166 33.16 20.39 19.08
CA LEU A 166 34.47 19.72 18.94
C LEU A 166 35.58 20.71 18.58
N ASN A 167 35.32 21.64 17.66
CA ASN A 167 36.27 22.69 17.29
C ASN A 167 36.58 23.64 18.46
N ALA A 168 35.59 23.93 19.31
CA ALA A 168 35.80 24.74 20.51
C ALA A 168 36.72 24.02 21.52
N CYS A 169 36.53 22.71 21.74
CA CYS A 169 37.43 21.91 22.58
C CYS A 169 38.87 21.95 22.06
N LEU A 170 39.06 21.83 20.74
CA LEU A 170 40.38 21.87 20.11
C LEU A 170 41.07 23.23 20.26
N LYS A 171 40.30 24.34 20.25
CA LYS A 171 40.84 25.69 20.45
C LYS A 171 41.19 25.97 21.91
N ALA A 172 40.40 25.46 22.84
CA ALA A 172 40.53 25.76 24.27
C ALA A 172 41.61 24.93 24.98
N HIS A 173 41.91 23.73 24.46
CA HIS A 173 42.80 22.78 25.12
C HIS A 173 43.78 22.16 24.10
N GLN A 174 45.03 21.97 24.51
CA GLN A 174 46.00 21.23 23.70
C GLN A 174 45.57 19.77 23.56
N ASN A 175 45.66 19.23 22.34
CA ASN A 175 45.51 17.80 22.07
C ASN A 175 46.91 17.17 21.99
N PRO A 176 47.22 16.08 22.73
CA PRO A 176 46.42 15.43 23.78
C PRO A 176 46.50 16.13 25.14
N SER A 177 45.35 16.28 25.81
CA SER A 177 45.30 16.57 27.25
C SER A 177 44.05 15.96 27.89
N LEU A 178 44.08 15.80 29.22
CA LEU A 178 42.90 15.37 29.99
C LEU A 178 41.74 16.37 29.82
N ASN A 179 42.03 17.68 29.83
CA ASN A 179 41.03 18.72 29.63
C ASN A 179 40.38 18.65 28.23
N TYR A 180 41.17 18.40 27.19
CA TYR A 180 40.66 18.15 25.85
C TYR A 180 39.72 16.93 25.83
N THR A 181 40.14 15.83 26.44
CA THR A 181 39.36 14.59 26.52
C THR A 181 38.04 14.79 27.24
N LEU A 182 38.04 15.43 28.41
CA LEU A 182 36.82 15.73 29.18
C LEU A 182 35.85 16.65 28.42
N CYS A 183 36.38 17.64 27.70
CA CYS A 183 35.58 18.53 26.85
C CYS A 183 34.90 17.73 25.73
N VAL A 184 35.66 16.92 24.99
CA VAL A 184 35.14 16.08 23.89
C VAL A 184 34.06 15.12 24.39
N THR A 185 34.29 14.43 25.51
CA THR A 185 33.29 13.50 26.08
C THR A 185 32.01 14.22 26.48
N THR A 186 32.10 15.46 26.96
CA THR A 186 30.93 16.26 27.32
C THR A 186 30.12 16.65 26.09
N VAL A 187 30.80 17.14 25.04
CA VAL A 187 30.15 17.49 23.76
C VAL A 187 29.47 16.27 23.13
N ILE A 188 30.15 15.13 23.10
CA ILE A 188 29.60 13.88 22.55
C ILE A 188 28.44 13.35 23.40
N SER A 189 28.51 13.42 24.73
CA SER A 189 27.40 13.05 25.61
C SER A 189 26.13 13.88 25.34
N LYS A 190 26.30 15.19 25.10
CA LYS A 190 25.20 16.07 24.69
C LYS A 190 24.62 15.66 23.34
N ALA A 191 25.47 15.34 22.37
CA ALA A 191 25.03 14.87 21.06
C ALA A 191 24.31 13.51 21.12
N ASN A 192 24.77 12.59 21.97
CA ASN A 192 24.10 11.31 22.22
C ASN A 192 22.71 11.51 22.83
N THR A 193 22.59 12.40 23.81
CA THR A 193 21.29 12.75 24.41
C THR A 193 20.33 13.34 23.37
N TYR A 194 20.81 14.25 22.53
CA TYR A 194 20.03 14.83 21.45
C TYR A 194 19.58 13.76 20.44
N THR A 195 20.48 12.85 20.07
CA THR A 195 20.23 11.74 19.15
C THR A 195 19.13 10.81 19.69
N ILE A 196 19.20 10.43 20.96
CA ILE A 196 18.20 9.55 21.60
C ILE A 196 16.82 10.19 21.58
N ASN A 197 16.73 11.48 21.92
CA ASN A 197 15.46 12.21 21.89
C ASN A 197 14.91 12.34 20.46
N SER A 198 15.78 12.65 19.49
CA SER A 198 15.40 12.68 18.07
C SER A 198 14.87 11.33 17.60
N ARG A 199 15.53 10.21 17.97
CA ARG A 199 15.12 8.84 17.61
C ARG A 199 13.72 8.50 18.09
N LYS A 200 13.40 8.84 19.33
CA LYS A 200 12.07 8.60 19.89
C LYS A 200 10.99 9.33 19.09
N ASN A 201 11.22 10.60 18.76
CA ASN A 201 10.26 11.41 18.02
C ASN A 201 10.16 10.99 16.55
N PHE A 202 11.29 10.63 15.94
CA PHE A 202 11.33 10.08 14.60
C PHE A 202 10.52 8.79 14.49
N ALA A 203 10.71 7.84 15.41
CA ALA A 203 9.97 6.58 15.42
C ALA A 203 8.45 6.79 15.50
N ALA A 204 7.99 7.67 16.40
CA ALA A 204 6.57 8.02 16.48
C ALA A 204 6.06 8.69 15.19
N SER A 205 6.89 9.50 14.52
CA SER A 205 6.52 10.10 13.24
C SER A 205 6.44 9.09 12.09
N ILE A 206 7.29 8.07 12.08
CA ILE A 206 7.25 6.97 11.12
C ILE A 206 5.96 6.15 11.28
N GLU A 207 5.57 5.85 12.52
CA GLU A 207 4.29 5.15 12.79
C GLU A 207 3.09 5.97 12.28
N SER A 208 3.07 7.27 12.52
CA SER A 208 2.04 8.17 11.97
C SER A 208 2.03 8.22 10.44
N SER A 209 3.22 8.19 9.83
CA SER A 209 3.37 8.10 8.38
C SER A 209 2.83 6.78 7.82
N HIS A 210 3.00 5.65 8.51
CA HIS A 210 2.38 4.37 8.11
C HIS A 210 0.85 4.41 8.18
N CYS A 211 0.26 5.03 9.21
CA CYS A 211 -1.19 5.22 9.29
C CYS A 211 -1.69 6.10 8.13
N SER A 212 -0.96 7.17 7.83
CA SER A 212 -1.28 8.06 6.71
C SER A 212 -1.18 7.34 5.38
N LEU A 213 -0.13 6.54 5.18
CA LEU A 213 0.05 5.68 4.00
C LEU A 213 -1.15 4.76 3.81
N SER A 214 -1.50 3.96 4.84
CA SER A 214 -2.64 3.04 4.78
C SER A 214 -3.92 3.76 4.38
N SER A 215 -4.22 4.88 5.02
CA SER A 215 -5.42 5.67 4.71
C SER A 215 -5.44 6.18 3.26
N ARG A 216 -4.28 6.57 2.70
CA ARG A 216 -4.21 7.03 1.30
C ARG A 216 -4.35 5.89 0.31
N ILE A 217 -3.79 4.72 0.62
CA ILE A 217 -4.02 3.49 -0.16
C ILE A 217 -5.49 3.09 -0.12
N ASP A 218 -6.13 3.08 1.04
CA ASP A 218 -7.55 2.71 1.17
C ASP A 218 -8.46 3.62 0.33
N VAL A 219 -8.16 4.92 0.27
CA VAL A 219 -8.87 5.87 -0.60
C VAL A 219 -8.65 5.54 -2.07
N ALA A 220 -7.41 5.25 -2.49
CA ALA A 220 -7.08 4.89 -3.87
C ALA A 220 -7.78 3.59 -4.30
N VAL A 221 -7.72 2.56 -3.45
CA VAL A 221 -8.39 1.27 -3.63
C VAL A 221 -9.90 1.48 -3.75
N SER A 222 -10.50 2.22 -2.82
CA SER A 222 -11.96 2.48 -2.84
C SER A 222 -12.40 3.21 -4.11
N CYS A 223 -11.63 4.23 -4.52
CA CYS A 223 -11.88 4.98 -5.75
C CYS A 223 -11.82 4.07 -6.99
N THR A 224 -10.78 3.23 -7.08
CA THR A 224 -10.58 2.26 -8.17
C THR A 224 -11.67 1.19 -8.18
N TYR A 225 -12.04 0.67 -7.01
CA TYR A 225 -13.07 -0.34 -6.83
C TYR A 225 -14.45 0.11 -7.33
N ILE A 226 -14.80 1.39 -7.12
CA ILE A 226 -16.04 1.97 -7.68
C ILE A 226 -16.06 1.88 -9.21
N GLN A 227 -14.93 2.18 -9.88
CA GLN A 227 -14.83 2.07 -11.33
C GLN A 227 -14.97 0.61 -11.78
N TYR A 228 -14.26 -0.28 -11.10
CA TYR A 228 -14.29 -1.72 -11.33
C TYR A 228 -15.70 -2.30 -11.25
N ASN A 229 -16.41 -2.06 -10.15
CA ASN A 229 -17.75 -2.58 -9.95
C ASN A 229 -18.74 -2.02 -10.96
N SER A 230 -18.63 -0.73 -11.26
CA SER A 230 -19.47 -0.08 -12.28
C SER A 230 -19.32 -0.78 -13.63
N VAL A 231 -18.07 -0.99 -14.07
CA VAL A 231 -17.77 -1.68 -15.33
C VAL A 231 -18.28 -3.11 -15.34
N LEU A 232 -17.95 -3.92 -14.33
CA LEU A 232 -18.36 -5.33 -14.30
C LEU A 232 -19.89 -5.49 -14.28
N THR A 233 -20.59 -4.61 -13.55
CA THR A 233 -22.06 -4.58 -13.52
C THR A 233 -22.63 -4.23 -14.88
N SER A 234 -22.10 -3.18 -15.53
CA SER A 234 -22.54 -2.74 -16.86
C SER A 234 -22.27 -3.80 -17.93
N LEU A 235 -21.08 -4.42 -17.95
CA LEU A 235 -20.76 -5.51 -18.87
C LEU A 235 -21.69 -6.72 -18.66
N GLY A 236 -21.89 -7.14 -17.41
CA GLY A 236 -22.78 -8.25 -17.08
C GLY A 236 -24.24 -7.99 -17.48
N ALA A 237 -24.75 -6.80 -17.17
CA ALA A 237 -26.10 -6.40 -17.54
C ALA A 237 -26.28 -6.33 -19.06
N THR A 238 -25.34 -5.70 -19.77
CA THR A 238 -25.41 -5.54 -21.23
C THR A 238 -25.37 -6.89 -21.94
N ASN A 239 -24.46 -7.78 -21.53
CA ASN A 239 -24.38 -9.12 -22.10
C ASN A 239 -25.69 -9.89 -21.89
N ARG A 240 -26.26 -9.85 -20.68
CA ARG A 240 -27.55 -10.49 -20.40
C ARG A 240 -28.68 -9.91 -21.24
N LEU A 241 -28.77 -8.58 -21.36
CA LEU A 241 -29.82 -7.92 -22.14
C LEU A 241 -29.74 -8.26 -23.63
N ILE A 242 -28.53 -8.35 -24.19
CA ILE A 242 -28.30 -8.80 -25.57
C ILE A 242 -28.74 -10.27 -25.72
N ASP A 243 -28.32 -11.16 -24.82
CA ASP A 243 -28.64 -12.58 -24.87
C ASP A 243 -30.16 -12.82 -24.72
N ASP A 244 -30.81 -12.17 -23.76
CA ASP A 244 -32.26 -12.24 -23.53
C ASP A 244 -33.04 -11.74 -24.75
N CYS A 245 -32.59 -10.63 -25.36
CA CYS A 245 -33.19 -10.11 -26.58
C CYS A 245 -33.08 -11.10 -27.74
N ILE A 246 -31.89 -11.70 -27.96
CA ILE A 246 -31.68 -12.70 -29.01
C ILE A 246 -32.56 -13.93 -28.78
N ASN A 247 -32.59 -14.45 -27.55
CA ASN A 247 -33.42 -15.59 -27.19
C ASN A 247 -34.91 -15.31 -27.40
N GLY A 248 -35.37 -14.09 -27.12
CA GLY A 248 -36.74 -13.65 -27.40
C GLY A 248 -37.12 -13.77 -28.89
N PHE A 249 -36.19 -13.56 -29.81
CA PHE A 249 -36.42 -13.80 -31.25
C PHE A 249 -36.45 -15.30 -31.61
N LEU A 250 -35.73 -16.15 -30.87
CA LEU A 250 -35.67 -17.60 -31.10
C LEU A 250 -36.89 -18.35 -30.53
N GLU A 251 -37.39 -17.92 -29.38
CA GLU A 251 -38.58 -18.46 -28.72
C GLU A 251 -39.88 -18.04 -29.41
N ASN A 252 -39.90 -16.84 -30.01
CA ASN A 252 -40.95 -16.40 -30.93
C ASN A 252 -40.82 -17.08 -32.31
N LYS A 253 -40.81 -18.42 -32.34
CA LYS A 253 -41.18 -19.13 -33.57
C LYS A 253 -42.60 -18.71 -33.95
N PRO A 254 -42.86 -18.36 -35.21
CA PRO A 254 -44.17 -17.85 -35.64
C PRO A 254 -45.18 -19.00 -35.63
N SER A 255 -45.91 -19.18 -34.54
CA SER A 255 -47.36 -19.26 -34.70
C SER A 255 -47.82 -17.82 -34.77
N CYS A 256 -48.48 -17.44 -35.86
CA CYS A 256 -49.06 -16.11 -36.05
C CYS A 256 -49.71 -15.60 -34.75
N VAL A 257 -49.20 -14.54 -34.14
CA VAL A 257 -49.87 -13.85 -33.02
C VAL A 257 -49.91 -12.36 -33.30
N ASP A 258 -51.13 -11.83 -33.24
CA ASP A 258 -51.54 -10.46 -33.50
C ASP A 258 -50.77 -9.42 -32.66
N ASN A 259 -50.66 -8.23 -33.25
CA ASN A 259 -49.97 -7.01 -32.78
C ASN A 259 -50.44 -6.40 -31.43
N SER A 260 -51.05 -7.15 -30.50
CA SER A 260 -51.66 -6.58 -29.29
C SER A 260 -51.18 -7.10 -27.93
N THR A 261 -50.23 -8.04 -27.87
CA THR A 261 -49.76 -8.54 -26.57
C THR A 261 -48.49 -7.84 -26.11
N VAL A 262 -48.59 -7.06 -25.03
CA VAL A 262 -47.44 -6.60 -24.25
C VAL A 262 -46.70 -7.84 -23.74
N ILE A 263 -45.51 -8.07 -24.28
CA ILE A 263 -44.66 -9.22 -23.93
C ILE A 263 -44.03 -8.92 -22.57
N ASN A 264 -44.41 -9.70 -21.55
CA ASN A 264 -43.86 -9.57 -20.21
C ASN A 264 -42.58 -10.42 -20.13
N TYR A 265 -41.42 -9.77 -20.25
CA TYR A 265 -40.12 -10.43 -20.20
C TYR A 265 -39.68 -10.64 -18.74
N GLY A 266 -39.49 -11.89 -18.36
CA GLY A 266 -38.99 -12.28 -17.06
C GLY A 266 -39.40 -13.70 -16.73
N CYS A 267 -38.64 -14.33 -15.84
CA CYS A 267 -39.10 -15.56 -15.25
C CYS A 267 -40.43 -15.28 -14.51
N PRO A 268 -41.51 -16.04 -14.74
CA PRO A 268 -42.77 -15.83 -14.01
C PRO A 268 -42.59 -16.01 -12.50
N HIS A 269 -41.49 -16.64 -12.10
CA HIS A 269 -41.10 -16.89 -10.73
C HIS A 269 -39.77 -16.18 -10.44
N VAL A 270 -39.89 -15.01 -9.81
CA VAL A 270 -38.76 -14.21 -9.34
C VAL A 270 -38.70 -14.30 -7.83
N VAL A 271 -37.55 -14.71 -7.31
CA VAL A 271 -37.23 -14.69 -5.88
C VAL A 271 -36.28 -13.54 -5.62
N TYR A 272 -36.66 -12.65 -4.70
CA TYR A 272 -35.82 -11.55 -4.27
C TYR A 272 -35.06 -11.97 -3.00
N MET A 273 -33.74 -11.83 -3.01
CA MET A 273 -32.87 -12.21 -1.89
C MET A 273 -32.11 -10.99 -1.39
N GLU A 274 -32.27 -10.64 -0.11
CA GLU A 274 -31.49 -9.57 0.51
C GLU A 274 -30.09 -10.07 0.87
N VAL A 275 -29.05 -9.28 0.57
CA VAL A 275 -27.65 -9.63 0.89
C VAL A 275 -27.40 -9.75 2.41
N LYS A 276 -28.34 -9.30 3.24
CA LYS A 276 -28.30 -9.38 4.71
C LYS A 276 -28.57 -10.79 5.25
N ASP A 277 -29.09 -11.70 4.43
CA ASP A 277 -29.35 -13.10 4.83
C ASP A 277 -28.07 -13.98 4.83
N GLY A 278 -26.92 -13.40 4.49
CA GLY A 278 -25.60 -14.04 4.52
C GLY A 278 -24.81 -13.79 5.81
N ASP A 279 -25.45 -13.73 6.99
CA ASP A 279 -24.71 -13.59 8.25
C ASP A 279 -23.94 -14.90 8.57
N GLY A 280 -22.61 -14.86 8.42
CA GLY A 280 -21.70 -16.00 8.60
C GLY A 280 -21.69 -16.62 10.00
N ASN A 281 -22.37 -16.02 10.98
CA ASN A 281 -22.45 -16.52 12.35
C ASN A 281 -23.79 -17.16 12.73
N ASN A 282 -24.79 -17.19 11.84
CA ASN A 282 -26.12 -17.69 12.17
C ASN A 282 -26.51 -18.86 11.26
N LYS A 283 -26.01 -20.06 11.56
CA LYS A 283 -26.28 -21.31 10.80
C LYS A 283 -27.76 -21.75 10.77
N THR A 284 -28.68 -20.98 11.33
CA THR A 284 -30.10 -21.35 11.49
C THR A 284 -31.08 -20.16 11.42
N SER A 285 -30.79 -19.07 10.73
CA SER A 285 -31.77 -17.99 10.55
C SER A 285 -31.92 -17.57 9.10
N GLY A 286 -33.17 -17.58 8.62
CA GLY A 286 -33.56 -17.23 7.26
C GLY A 286 -34.14 -18.46 6.55
N SER A 287 -35.47 -18.54 6.51
CA SER A 287 -36.24 -19.51 5.72
C SER A 287 -35.58 -19.74 4.37
N ASN A 288 -35.45 -21.00 3.93
CA ASN A 288 -34.87 -21.27 2.62
C ASN A 288 -35.67 -20.47 1.57
N PRO A 289 -35.06 -19.52 0.83
CA PRO A 289 -35.79 -18.67 -0.11
C PRO A 289 -36.38 -19.47 -1.30
N LEU A 290 -36.01 -20.75 -1.41
CA LEU A 290 -36.53 -21.72 -2.37
C LEU A 290 -37.59 -22.64 -1.76
N GLU A 291 -37.93 -22.48 -0.48
CA GLU A 291 -38.96 -23.26 0.21
C GLU A 291 -40.35 -22.91 -0.34
N GLY A 292 -41.04 -23.91 -0.90
CA GLY A 292 -42.33 -23.72 -1.58
C GLY A 292 -42.23 -23.53 -3.10
N VAL A 293 -41.02 -23.43 -3.67
CA VAL A 293 -40.84 -23.44 -5.13
C VAL A 293 -41.11 -24.85 -5.65
N SER A 294 -42.12 -24.97 -6.52
CA SER A 294 -42.54 -26.25 -7.08
C SER A 294 -41.43 -26.88 -7.93
N LYS A 295 -41.24 -28.21 -7.84
CA LYS A 295 -40.26 -28.94 -8.66
C LYS A 295 -40.55 -28.90 -10.17
N ASN A 296 -41.75 -28.47 -10.58
CA ASN A 296 -42.20 -28.41 -11.97
C ASN A 296 -42.06 -27.02 -12.60
N GLN A 297 -41.25 -26.13 -12.01
CA GLN A 297 -41.02 -24.79 -12.55
C GLN A 297 -40.05 -24.87 -13.74
N THR A 298 -40.41 -24.25 -14.86
CA THR A 298 -39.59 -24.21 -16.07
C THR A 298 -38.43 -23.22 -15.97
N CYS A 299 -38.53 -22.25 -15.06
CA CYS A 299 -37.56 -21.19 -14.84
C CYS A 299 -37.68 -20.68 -13.40
N LEU A 300 -36.55 -20.25 -12.80
CA LEU A 300 -36.50 -19.47 -11.57
C LEU A 300 -35.45 -18.36 -11.73
N GLU A 301 -35.83 -17.09 -11.53
CA GLU A 301 -34.89 -15.96 -11.50
C GLU A 301 -34.67 -15.52 -10.05
N ILE A 302 -33.41 -15.44 -9.61
CA ILE A 302 -33.05 -14.91 -8.29
C ILE A 302 -32.49 -13.51 -8.49
N LYS A 303 -33.14 -12.50 -7.89
CA LYS A 303 -32.69 -11.11 -7.92
C LYS A 303 -32.16 -10.74 -6.54
N PHE A 304 -30.90 -10.36 -6.49
CA PHE A 304 -30.30 -9.83 -5.26
C PHE A 304 -30.70 -8.36 -5.11
N VAL A 305 -31.20 -7.99 -3.92
CA VAL A 305 -31.66 -6.63 -3.57
C VAL A 305 -30.93 -6.10 -2.36
#